data_AF-A0A365HDR0-F1
#
_entry.id   AF-A0A365HDR0-F1
#
_cell.length_a   1.000
_cell.length_b   1.000
_cell.length_c   1.000
_cell.angle_alpha   90.00
_cell.angle_beta   90.00
_cell.angle_gamma   90.00
#
_symmetry.space_group_name_H-M   'P 1'
#
loop_
_entity.id
_entity.type
_entity.pdbx_description
1 polymer ?
#
loop_
_entity_poly.entity_id
_entity_poly.type
_entity_poly.pdbx_seq_one_letter_code
_entity_poly.pdbx_strand_id
1 'polypeptide(L)'
;MGRWWFETGLVEEVVDVLACSYLERAHRRPSAPVRFLDRGVPMLEASVAATVAFREQLAPQAAADRARALLAPYVRDLQAAEAAEHAVVLVHCTDPAEGTRRSLSHEARVTNAYAAYQRHLHDQVNRLVASGRFAYVITVGDRPTIAVQDELRQRVHALHLAIPTRALAGVRVVALGGLSESGKSTAGEYLRTRHGHARLKIGHLLADTADRCQITDPYALGDATQAELIVDALDRYCAAHHFLDQVSIESLHSLGSTAELTRMLGPQLTITYLQTPFAVRAARSPLGARDVTERDRTKISRGAEKIAGIAHEVIDNSGSRLQLERRLDRLALGIRWPSHRPSTVPVNTLGLPVHLEAYLSAVLEQMTGAQPLIDLLAVTGSGAQGKYQHCWSDLDVFVVAASDALPGMREILAGLEGELGGVKLGLTVLTREECATGVVSSRLLHVLALLGTGALTALWCAPGLTLPTPAAADDVEASVRDGIQAAIEIRRQLLRPTFDLRTLYKVTALLAKIQLRFAGTECPADDDALTTLLTGIHPEINGLLSAARTDHDQAEALARLVLELWLSTVREGTP
;
A
#
# COMPACT_ATOMS: atom_id res chain seq x y z
N MET A 1 -46.75 15.63 6.39
CA MET A 1 -46.53 15.04 5.06
C MET A 1 -46.57 13.51 5.09
N GLY A 2 -45.83 12.82 5.98
CA GLY A 2 -45.85 11.35 6.05
C GLY A 2 -47.24 10.70 6.24
N ARG A 3 -48.11 11.31 7.05
CA ARG A 3 -49.49 10.82 7.23
C ARG A 3 -50.34 10.88 5.95
N TRP A 4 -50.17 11.92 5.13
CA TRP A 4 -50.85 12.03 3.85
C TRP A 4 -50.36 10.97 2.86
N TRP A 5 -49.06 10.74 2.83
CA TRP A 5 -48.44 9.72 1.98
C TRP A 5 -48.89 8.30 2.31
N PHE A 6 -48.88 7.94 3.60
CA PHE A 6 -49.08 6.56 4.04
C PHE A 6 -50.54 6.24 4.39
N GLU A 7 -51.33 7.22 4.84
CA GLU A 7 -52.65 6.95 5.44
C GLU A 7 -53.80 7.63 4.68
N THR A 8 -53.69 8.94 4.41
CA THR A 8 -54.91 9.75 4.13
C THR A 8 -55.09 10.27 2.71
N GLY A 9 -54.06 10.41 1.87
CA GLY A 9 -54.20 10.92 0.48
C GLY A 9 -54.78 9.86 -0.47
N LEU A 10 -55.29 10.17 -1.65
CA LEU A 10 -55.65 9.11 -2.61
C LEU A 10 -54.37 8.50 -3.22
N VAL A 11 -54.39 7.21 -3.59
CA VAL A 11 -53.20 6.55 -4.14
C VAL A 11 -52.82 7.18 -5.48
N GLU A 12 -53.84 7.47 -6.31
CA GLU A 12 -53.73 8.18 -7.58
C GLU A 12 -53.02 9.53 -7.41
N GLU A 13 -53.46 10.36 -6.43
CA GLU A 13 -52.86 11.66 -6.16
C GLU A 13 -51.38 11.56 -5.74
N VAL A 14 -51.02 10.55 -4.95
CA VAL A 14 -49.62 10.31 -4.56
C VAL A 14 -48.77 9.93 -5.78
N VAL A 15 -49.31 9.11 -6.68
CA VAL A 15 -48.62 8.73 -7.93
C VAL A 15 -48.48 9.93 -8.86
N ASP A 16 -49.51 10.75 -9.01
CA ASP A 16 -49.46 11.96 -9.83
C ASP A 16 -48.38 12.92 -9.33
N VAL A 17 -48.26 13.11 -8.01
CA VAL A 17 -47.20 13.92 -7.40
C VAL A 17 -45.81 13.33 -7.69
N LEU A 18 -45.66 12.01 -7.53
CA LEU A 18 -44.40 11.31 -7.82
C LEU A 18 -43.97 11.44 -9.28
N ALA A 19 -44.89 11.19 -10.22
CA ALA A 19 -44.64 11.23 -11.65
C ALA A 19 -44.36 12.67 -12.12
N CYS A 20 -45.20 13.64 -11.73
CA CYS A 20 -45.00 15.04 -12.08
C CYS A 20 -43.69 15.59 -11.50
N SER A 21 -43.35 15.28 -10.25
CA SER A 21 -42.09 15.72 -9.63
C SER A 21 -40.86 15.13 -10.31
N TYR A 22 -40.93 13.87 -10.73
CA TYR A 22 -39.86 13.25 -11.52
C TYR A 22 -39.73 13.94 -12.89
N LEU A 23 -40.81 14.07 -13.65
CA LEU A 23 -40.81 14.67 -14.99
C LEU A 23 -40.35 16.14 -14.96
N GLU A 24 -40.74 16.91 -13.96
CA GLU A 24 -40.27 18.28 -13.80
C GLU A 24 -38.74 18.33 -13.65
N ARG A 25 -38.16 17.43 -12.85
CA ARG A 25 -36.70 17.34 -12.70
C ARG A 25 -36.02 16.85 -13.97
N ALA A 26 -36.61 15.87 -14.67
CA ALA A 26 -36.08 15.34 -15.91
C ALA A 26 -36.03 16.41 -17.03
N HIS A 27 -37.09 17.23 -17.15
CA HIS A 27 -37.23 18.26 -18.18
C HIS A 27 -36.43 19.54 -17.92
N ARG A 28 -35.92 19.76 -16.71
CA ARG A 28 -35.06 20.93 -16.43
C ARG A 28 -33.84 20.92 -17.34
N ARG A 29 -33.53 22.09 -17.92
CA ARG A 29 -32.33 22.26 -18.74
C ARG A 29 -31.09 21.91 -17.91
N PRO A 30 -30.19 21.07 -18.44
CA PRO A 30 -28.99 20.69 -17.71
C PRO A 30 -28.06 21.90 -17.55
N SER A 31 -27.47 22.05 -16.37
CA SER A 31 -26.43 23.05 -16.09
C SER A 31 -25.02 22.52 -16.38
N ALA A 32 -24.88 21.23 -16.71
CA ALA A 32 -23.63 20.55 -16.98
C ALA A 32 -23.83 19.41 -18.00
N PRO A 33 -22.76 18.92 -18.68
CA PRO A 33 -22.84 17.83 -19.65
C PRO A 33 -23.36 16.50 -19.07
N VAL A 34 -23.13 16.28 -17.77
CA VAL A 34 -23.62 15.12 -17.03
C VAL A 34 -24.47 15.64 -15.86
N ARG A 35 -25.62 15.02 -15.65
CA ARG A 35 -26.52 15.32 -14.54
C ARG A 35 -26.74 14.06 -13.71
N PHE A 36 -26.57 14.18 -12.40
CA PHE A 36 -26.96 13.13 -11.46
C PHE A 36 -28.43 13.33 -11.05
N LEU A 37 -29.24 12.29 -11.19
CA LEU A 37 -30.61 12.25 -10.68
C LEU A 37 -30.64 11.27 -9.51
N ASP A 38 -31.05 11.75 -8.34
CA ASP A 38 -31.16 10.92 -7.11
C ASP A 38 -32.07 9.70 -7.32
N ARG A 39 -33.08 9.81 -8.18
CA ARG A 39 -34.01 8.72 -8.52
C ARG A 39 -34.41 8.80 -10.00
N GLY A 40 -34.01 7.81 -10.79
CA GLY A 40 -34.44 7.61 -12.19
C GLY A 40 -35.79 6.89 -12.32
N VAL A 41 -36.24 6.65 -13.55
CA VAL A 41 -37.54 5.97 -13.82
C VAL A 41 -37.69 4.63 -13.10
N PRO A 42 -36.69 3.72 -13.08
CA PRO A 42 -36.84 2.45 -12.35
C PRO A 42 -37.13 2.63 -10.85
N MET A 43 -36.57 3.68 -10.24
CA MET A 43 -36.80 3.95 -8.82
C MET A 43 -38.18 4.59 -8.59
N LEU A 44 -38.70 5.35 -9.55
CA LEU A 44 -40.10 5.82 -9.55
C LEU A 44 -41.05 4.63 -9.61
N GLU A 45 -40.85 3.70 -10.55
CA GLU A 45 -41.63 2.46 -10.67
C GLU A 45 -41.65 1.66 -9.35
N ALA A 46 -40.47 1.46 -8.74
CA ALA A 46 -40.36 0.76 -7.46
C ALA A 46 -41.08 1.50 -6.32
N SER A 47 -40.95 2.84 -6.26
CA SER A 47 -41.57 3.65 -5.21
C SER A 47 -43.09 3.66 -5.31
N VAL A 48 -43.65 3.74 -6.53
CA VAL A 48 -45.10 3.64 -6.76
C VAL A 48 -45.59 2.24 -6.38
N ALA A 49 -44.93 1.17 -6.85
CA ALA A 49 -45.31 -0.19 -6.52
C ALA A 49 -45.22 -0.47 -5.01
N ALA A 50 -44.20 0.06 -4.31
CA ALA A 50 -44.09 -0.07 -2.86
C ALA A 50 -45.20 0.68 -2.11
N THR A 51 -45.57 1.86 -2.62
CA THR A 51 -46.66 2.68 -2.04
C THR A 51 -47.99 1.96 -2.20
N VAL A 52 -48.30 1.46 -3.39
CA VAL A 52 -49.51 0.67 -3.66
C VAL A 52 -49.52 -0.61 -2.82
N ALA A 53 -48.42 -1.36 -2.78
CA ALA A 53 -48.31 -2.59 -1.99
C ALA A 53 -48.64 -2.33 -0.51
N PHE A 54 -48.10 -1.25 0.05
CA PHE A 54 -48.34 -0.87 1.44
C PHE A 54 -49.80 -0.43 1.67
N ARG A 55 -50.36 0.40 0.79
CA ARG A 55 -51.67 1.05 1.00
C ARG A 55 -52.85 0.18 0.64
N GLU A 56 -52.72 -0.61 -0.42
CA GLU A 56 -53.75 -1.52 -0.93
C GLU A 56 -53.52 -2.97 -0.47
N GLN A 57 -52.48 -3.23 0.35
CA GLN A 57 -52.12 -4.56 0.87
C GLN A 57 -51.92 -5.62 -0.22
N LEU A 58 -51.32 -5.21 -1.34
CA LEU A 58 -51.13 -6.08 -2.50
C LEU A 58 -49.82 -6.87 -2.41
N ALA A 59 -49.85 -8.09 -2.94
CA ALA A 59 -48.64 -8.87 -3.18
C ALA A 59 -47.71 -8.16 -4.19
N PRO A 60 -46.39 -8.42 -4.17
CA PRO A 60 -45.42 -7.66 -4.96
C PRO A 60 -45.73 -7.56 -6.47
N GLN A 61 -46.19 -8.65 -7.10
CA GLN A 61 -46.50 -8.65 -8.53
C GLN A 61 -47.77 -7.82 -8.84
N ALA A 62 -48.84 -8.02 -8.06
CA ALA A 62 -50.08 -7.26 -8.22
C ALA A 62 -49.86 -5.75 -7.99
N ALA A 63 -49.01 -5.40 -7.02
CA ALA A 63 -48.62 -4.01 -6.78
C ALA A 63 -47.84 -3.40 -7.96
N ALA A 64 -46.97 -4.17 -8.61
CA ALA A 64 -46.24 -3.73 -9.80
C ALA A 64 -47.18 -3.51 -11.01
N ASP A 65 -48.17 -4.39 -11.20
CA ASP A 65 -49.16 -4.25 -12.27
C ASP A 65 -50.08 -3.06 -12.03
N ARG A 66 -50.52 -2.84 -10.79
CA ARG A 66 -51.28 -1.66 -10.38
C ARG A 66 -50.46 -0.37 -10.54
N ALA A 67 -49.18 -0.38 -10.17
CA ALA A 67 -48.28 0.75 -10.40
C ALA A 67 -48.16 1.11 -11.88
N ARG A 68 -48.04 0.10 -12.76
CA ARG A 68 -47.98 0.30 -14.22
C ARG A 68 -49.28 0.93 -14.75
N ALA A 69 -50.43 0.48 -14.26
CA ALA A 69 -51.72 1.06 -14.63
C ALA A 69 -51.83 2.53 -14.19
N LEU A 70 -51.36 2.87 -12.99
CA LEU A 70 -51.36 4.24 -12.47
C LEU A 70 -50.37 5.15 -13.21
N LEU A 71 -49.23 4.63 -13.67
CA LEU A 71 -48.24 5.39 -14.45
C LEU A 71 -48.57 5.47 -15.95
N ALA A 72 -49.56 4.72 -16.44
CA ALA A 72 -49.93 4.68 -17.86
C ALA A 72 -50.23 6.05 -18.48
N PRO A 73 -50.88 7.02 -17.78
CA PRO A 73 -51.09 8.37 -18.33
C PRO A 73 -49.78 9.11 -18.66
N TYR A 74 -48.69 8.79 -17.98
CA TYR A 74 -47.38 9.46 -18.10
C TYR A 74 -46.39 8.70 -19.00
N VAL A 75 -46.79 7.54 -19.55
CA VAL A 75 -45.85 6.59 -20.17
C VAL A 75 -44.98 7.19 -21.27
N ARG A 76 -45.54 8.07 -22.11
CA ARG A 76 -44.82 8.70 -23.21
C ARG A 76 -43.71 9.63 -22.70
N ASP A 77 -44.03 10.46 -21.71
CA ASP A 77 -43.08 11.41 -21.14
C ASP A 77 -42.00 10.68 -20.33
N LEU A 78 -42.38 9.63 -19.59
CA LEU A 78 -41.44 8.79 -18.85
C LEU A 78 -40.47 8.05 -19.79
N GLN A 79 -40.95 7.49 -20.90
CA GLN A 79 -40.10 6.85 -21.91
C GLN A 79 -39.13 7.85 -22.56
N ALA A 80 -39.61 9.06 -22.86
CA ALA A 80 -38.76 10.11 -23.42
C ALA A 80 -37.68 10.56 -22.43
N ALA A 81 -38.03 10.72 -21.15
CA ALA A 81 -37.09 11.07 -20.10
C ALA A 81 -36.04 9.95 -19.89
N GLU A 82 -36.50 8.70 -19.83
CA GLU A 82 -35.64 7.54 -19.59
C GLU A 82 -34.64 7.27 -20.72
N ALA A 83 -34.97 7.58 -21.97
CA ALA A 83 -34.06 7.37 -23.10
C ALA A 83 -32.73 8.13 -22.94
N ALA A 84 -32.69 9.18 -22.11
CA ALA A 84 -31.50 9.95 -21.76
C ALA A 84 -30.88 9.55 -20.40
N GLU A 85 -31.41 8.52 -19.73
CA GLU A 85 -30.94 8.06 -18.43
C GLU A 85 -30.05 6.82 -18.53
N HIS A 86 -29.08 6.74 -17.62
CA HIS A 86 -28.32 5.53 -17.39
C HIS A 86 -28.47 5.12 -15.93
N ALA A 87 -29.42 4.23 -15.65
CA ALA A 87 -29.82 3.90 -14.29
C ALA A 87 -28.80 2.98 -13.60
N VAL A 88 -28.23 3.45 -12.49
CA VAL A 88 -27.39 2.67 -11.59
C VAL A 88 -28.09 2.57 -10.24
N VAL A 89 -28.18 1.36 -9.69
CA VAL A 89 -28.74 1.13 -8.35
C VAL A 89 -27.66 0.66 -7.39
N LEU A 90 -27.62 1.28 -6.21
CA LEU A 90 -26.82 0.85 -5.07
C LEU A 90 -27.73 0.06 -4.14
N VAL A 91 -27.47 -1.23 -3.97
CA VAL A 91 -28.25 -2.09 -3.06
C VAL A 91 -27.40 -2.48 -1.86
N HIS A 92 -27.97 -2.44 -0.65
CA HIS A 92 -27.27 -2.86 0.56
C HIS A 92 -26.96 -4.36 0.55
N CYS A 93 -27.90 -5.18 0.07
CA CYS A 93 -27.78 -6.63 -0.05
C CYS A 93 -28.62 -7.11 -1.24
N THR A 94 -28.26 -8.26 -1.81
CA THR A 94 -29.08 -8.97 -2.80
C THR A 94 -30.28 -9.68 -2.18
N ASP A 95 -30.25 -9.93 -0.87
CA ASP A 95 -31.42 -10.34 -0.10
C ASP A 95 -32.25 -9.11 0.30
N PRO A 96 -33.51 -8.98 -0.16
CA PRO A 96 -34.37 -7.85 0.18
C PRO A 96 -34.58 -7.66 1.69
N ALA A 97 -34.66 -8.75 2.46
CA ALA A 97 -34.92 -8.69 3.89
C ALA A 97 -33.71 -8.09 4.63
N GLU A 98 -32.52 -8.59 4.32
CA GLU A 98 -31.27 -8.05 4.83
C GLU A 98 -31.00 -6.62 4.35
N GLY A 99 -31.30 -6.31 3.09
CA GLY A 99 -31.21 -4.95 2.55
C GLY A 99 -32.09 -3.97 3.31
N THR A 100 -33.33 -4.37 3.60
CA THR A 100 -34.25 -3.57 4.43
C THR A 100 -33.72 -3.37 5.84
N ARG A 101 -33.24 -4.43 6.48
CA ARG A 101 -32.67 -4.36 7.84
C ARG A 101 -31.53 -3.35 7.91
N ARG A 102 -30.63 -3.39 6.93
CA ARG A 102 -29.49 -2.47 6.81
C ARG A 102 -29.95 -1.02 6.57
N SER A 103 -30.85 -0.79 5.62
CA SER A 103 -31.40 0.54 5.34
C SER A 103 -32.04 1.17 6.58
N LEU A 104 -32.85 0.40 7.31
CA LEU A 104 -33.51 0.88 8.54
C LEU A 104 -32.55 1.13 9.70
N SER A 105 -31.39 0.46 9.73
CA SER A 105 -30.40 0.65 10.80
C SER A 105 -29.73 2.02 10.79
N HIS A 106 -29.79 2.73 9.65
CA HIS A 106 -29.24 4.08 9.51
C HIS A 106 -30.22 5.18 9.94
N GLU A 107 -31.47 4.83 10.25
CA GLU A 107 -32.53 5.77 10.55
C GLU A 107 -32.61 6.03 12.05
N ALA A 108 -32.53 7.30 12.46
CA ALA A 108 -32.57 7.65 13.88
C ALA A 108 -33.90 7.29 14.55
N ARG A 109 -35.00 7.25 13.77
CA ARG A 109 -36.34 6.86 14.23
C ARG A 109 -37.08 6.13 13.12
N VAL A 110 -37.50 4.90 13.41
CA VAL A 110 -38.26 4.07 12.47
C VAL A 110 -39.69 3.86 12.99
N THR A 111 -40.69 4.25 12.19
CA THR A 111 -42.10 3.91 12.47
C THR A 111 -42.46 2.58 11.83
N ASN A 112 -43.48 1.89 12.36
CA ASN A 112 -43.96 0.63 11.79
C ASN A 112 -44.42 0.78 10.33
N ALA A 113 -45.08 1.90 10.00
CA ALA A 113 -45.51 2.21 8.64
C ALA A 113 -44.31 2.38 7.69
N TYR A 114 -43.29 3.13 8.12
CA TYR A 114 -42.08 3.33 7.32
C TYR A 114 -41.29 2.02 7.13
N ALA A 115 -41.17 1.21 8.18
CA ALA A 115 -40.52 -0.10 8.08
C ALA A 115 -41.27 -1.05 7.12
N ALA A 116 -42.61 -1.06 7.15
CA ALA A 116 -43.42 -1.83 6.21
C ALA A 116 -43.25 -1.35 4.77
N TYR A 117 -43.29 -0.04 4.54
CA TYR A 117 -42.99 0.54 3.23
C TYR A 117 -41.59 0.19 2.73
N GLN A 118 -40.56 0.29 3.58
CA GLN A 118 -39.18 -0.03 3.20
C GLN A 118 -38.99 -1.49 2.81
N ARG A 119 -39.73 -2.43 3.43
CA ARG A 119 -39.76 -3.84 2.99
C ARG A 119 -40.31 -3.98 1.58
N HIS A 120 -41.48 -3.39 1.31
CA HIS A 120 -42.05 -3.41 -0.03
C HIS A 120 -41.15 -2.73 -1.06
N LEU A 121 -40.47 -1.64 -0.68
CA LEU A 121 -39.54 -0.95 -1.57
C LEU A 121 -38.36 -1.85 -1.96
N HIS A 122 -37.74 -2.54 -1.00
CA HIS A 122 -36.66 -3.47 -1.28
C HIS A 122 -37.12 -4.67 -2.13
N ASP A 123 -38.33 -5.19 -1.90
CA ASP A 123 -38.89 -6.25 -2.75
C ASP A 123 -39.04 -5.78 -4.20
N GLN A 124 -39.55 -4.55 -4.41
CA GLN A 124 -39.74 -4.00 -5.74
C GLN A 124 -38.41 -3.66 -6.43
N VAL A 125 -37.45 -3.08 -5.71
CA VAL A 125 -36.10 -2.82 -6.26
C VAL A 125 -35.44 -4.13 -6.68
N ASN A 126 -35.49 -5.17 -5.85
CA ASN A 126 -34.90 -6.48 -6.19
C ASN A 126 -35.61 -7.16 -7.36
N ARG A 127 -36.93 -7.04 -7.47
CA ARG A 127 -37.67 -7.47 -8.67
C ARG A 127 -37.18 -6.76 -9.92
N LEU A 128 -36.99 -5.45 -9.86
CA LEU A 128 -36.50 -4.66 -10.99
C LEU A 128 -35.06 -5.02 -11.36
N VAL A 129 -34.20 -5.25 -10.36
CA VAL A 129 -32.85 -5.80 -10.54
C VAL A 129 -32.90 -7.15 -11.27
N ALA A 130 -33.74 -8.09 -10.80
CA ALA A 130 -33.87 -9.42 -11.41
C ALA A 130 -34.40 -9.37 -12.86
N SER A 131 -35.19 -8.34 -13.19
CA SER A 131 -35.68 -8.11 -14.56
C SER A 131 -34.71 -7.34 -15.47
N GLY A 132 -33.53 -6.97 -14.99
CA GLY A 132 -32.54 -6.23 -15.78
C GLY A 132 -32.93 -4.77 -16.05
N ARG A 133 -33.75 -4.16 -15.18
CA ARG A 133 -34.27 -2.79 -15.37
C ARG A 133 -33.20 -1.70 -15.20
N PHE A 134 -32.14 -2.01 -14.45
CA PHE A 134 -31.00 -1.13 -14.21
C PHE A 134 -29.85 -1.49 -15.13
N ALA A 135 -29.14 -0.48 -15.64
CA ALA A 135 -27.95 -0.69 -16.46
C ALA A 135 -26.80 -1.28 -15.62
N TYR A 136 -26.65 -0.81 -14.39
CA TYR A 136 -25.70 -1.35 -13.43
C TYR A 136 -26.32 -1.54 -12.04
N VAL A 137 -25.90 -2.62 -11.37
CA VAL A 137 -26.29 -2.96 -10.01
C VAL A 137 -25.00 -3.09 -9.20
N ILE A 138 -24.85 -2.27 -8.17
CA ILE A 138 -23.69 -2.31 -7.28
C ILE A 138 -24.16 -2.70 -5.88
N THR A 139 -23.64 -3.82 -5.38
CA THR A 139 -23.89 -4.23 -3.99
C THR A 139 -22.89 -3.53 -3.07
N VAL A 140 -23.43 -2.73 -2.16
CA VAL A 140 -22.67 -1.96 -1.16
C VAL A 140 -22.17 -2.88 -0.05
N GLY A 141 -23.06 -3.67 0.57
CA GLY A 141 -22.70 -4.53 1.70
C GLY A 141 -22.00 -3.74 2.81
N ASP A 142 -20.89 -4.29 3.29
CA ASP A 142 -19.99 -3.66 4.28
C ASP A 142 -18.73 -3.06 3.62
N ARG A 143 -18.79 -2.82 2.30
CA ARG A 143 -17.64 -2.29 1.55
C ARG A 143 -17.35 -0.83 1.94
N PRO A 144 -16.07 -0.43 1.96
CA PRO A 144 -15.72 0.97 2.15
C PRO A 144 -16.33 1.88 1.09
N THR A 145 -16.73 3.09 1.47
CA THR A 145 -17.30 4.08 0.54
C THR A 145 -16.44 4.27 -0.70
N ILE A 146 -15.13 4.36 -0.54
CA ILE A 146 -14.22 4.60 -1.67
C ILE A 146 -14.20 3.42 -2.65
N ALA A 147 -14.37 2.19 -2.18
CA ALA A 147 -14.43 1.01 -3.04
C ALA A 147 -15.74 0.94 -3.85
N VAL A 148 -16.84 1.45 -3.29
CA VAL A 148 -18.12 1.57 -4.00
C VAL A 148 -18.06 2.71 -5.02
N GLN A 149 -17.48 3.86 -4.65
CA GLN A 149 -17.28 4.98 -5.56
C GLN A 149 -16.35 4.61 -6.73
N ASP A 150 -15.30 3.84 -6.46
CA ASP A 150 -14.37 3.38 -7.47
C ASP A 150 -15.07 2.47 -8.50
N GLU A 151 -15.85 1.48 -8.05
CA GLU A 151 -16.64 0.64 -8.97
C GLU A 151 -17.67 1.46 -9.75
N LEU A 152 -18.36 2.40 -9.08
CA LEU A 152 -19.32 3.29 -9.74
C LEU A 152 -18.62 4.09 -10.85
N ARG A 153 -17.46 4.68 -10.58
CA ARG A 153 -16.68 5.46 -11.55
C ARG A 153 -16.22 4.62 -12.72
N GLN A 154 -15.69 3.41 -12.50
CA GLN A 154 -15.36 2.48 -13.58
C GLN A 154 -16.61 2.15 -14.43
N ARG A 155 -17.74 2.02 -13.74
CA ARG A 155 -19.12 1.95 -14.25
C ARG A 155 -19.42 2.94 -15.35
N VAL A 156 -19.38 4.18 -14.90
CA VAL A 156 -19.98 5.32 -15.60
C VAL A 156 -18.97 6.09 -16.45
N HIS A 157 -17.66 5.91 -16.24
CA HIS A 157 -16.62 6.58 -17.02
C HIS A 157 -16.74 6.29 -18.52
N ALA A 158 -17.08 5.05 -18.88
CA ALA A 158 -17.31 4.66 -20.28
C ALA A 158 -18.44 5.45 -20.95
N LEU A 159 -19.33 6.06 -20.17
CA LEU A 159 -20.46 6.86 -20.67
C LEU A 159 -20.06 8.31 -20.95
N HIS A 160 -19.09 8.86 -20.21
CA HIS A 160 -18.66 10.24 -20.39
C HIS A 160 -17.26 10.51 -19.82
N LEU A 161 -16.35 11.02 -20.65
CA LEU A 161 -14.93 11.25 -20.31
C LEU A 161 -14.71 12.25 -19.14
N ALA A 162 -15.67 13.13 -18.87
CA ALA A 162 -15.59 14.07 -17.76
C ALA A 162 -15.74 13.42 -16.37
N ILE A 163 -16.21 12.17 -16.30
CA ILE A 163 -16.30 11.42 -15.06
C ILE A 163 -14.92 10.83 -14.76
N PRO A 164 -14.34 11.02 -13.56
CA PRO A 164 -13.06 10.40 -13.21
C PRO A 164 -13.12 8.87 -13.31
N THR A 165 -12.04 8.24 -13.78
CA THR A 165 -11.98 6.79 -14.03
C THR A 165 -12.01 5.94 -12.76
N ARG A 166 -11.45 6.47 -11.67
CA ARG A 166 -11.15 5.74 -10.43
C ARG A 166 -11.31 6.67 -9.22
N ALA A 167 -11.52 6.11 -8.04
CA ALA A 167 -11.53 6.85 -6.76
C ALA A 167 -10.40 6.36 -5.86
N LEU A 168 -9.44 7.23 -5.52
CA LEU A 168 -8.22 6.92 -4.74
C LEU A 168 -7.58 5.56 -5.08
N ALA A 169 -7.56 5.18 -6.36
CA ALA A 169 -7.13 3.85 -6.76
C ALA A 169 -5.65 3.62 -6.50
N GLY A 170 -5.34 2.57 -5.74
CA GLY A 170 -3.97 2.20 -5.40
C GLY A 170 -3.32 3.12 -4.37
N VAL A 171 -4.01 4.13 -3.85
CA VAL A 171 -3.44 5.07 -2.88
C VAL A 171 -3.58 4.51 -1.46
N ARG A 172 -2.47 4.48 -0.72
CA ARG A 172 -2.43 4.14 0.70
C ARG A 172 -2.36 5.42 1.53
N VAL A 173 -3.19 5.51 2.56
CA VAL A 173 -3.29 6.70 3.43
C VAL A 173 -2.79 6.36 4.83
N VAL A 174 -1.76 7.04 5.29
CA VAL A 174 -1.27 6.97 6.68
C VAL A 174 -1.76 8.20 7.44
N ALA A 175 -2.67 8.01 8.38
CA ALA A 175 -3.23 9.09 9.17
C ALA A 175 -2.55 9.20 10.55
N LEU A 176 -1.94 10.35 10.80
CA LEU A 176 -1.13 10.60 12.00
C LEU A 176 -1.97 11.30 13.08
N GLY A 177 -2.17 10.60 14.19
CA GLY A 177 -2.82 11.06 15.41
C GLY A 177 -1.84 11.35 16.55
N GLY A 178 -2.29 12.10 17.55
CA GLY A 178 -1.47 12.45 18.72
C GLY A 178 -1.75 13.85 19.25
N LEU A 179 -1.57 14.05 20.55
CA LEU A 179 -1.66 15.36 21.21
C LEU A 179 -0.57 16.35 20.73
N SER A 180 -0.61 17.61 21.16
CA SER A 180 0.37 18.62 20.76
C SER A 180 1.80 18.20 21.15
N GLU A 181 2.79 18.50 20.30
CA GLU A 181 4.20 18.14 20.51
C GLU A 181 4.53 16.63 20.64
N SER A 182 3.65 15.75 20.15
CA SER A 182 3.87 14.30 20.05
C SER A 182 4.78 13.86 18.88
N GLY A 183 5.18 14.78 18.00
CA GLY A 183 6.04 14.47 16.84
C GLY A 183 5.33 14.05 15.55
N LYS A 184 4.00 14.23 15.42
CA LYS A 184 3.26 13.99 14.16
C LYS A 184 3.92 14.66 12.95
N SER A 185 4.22 15.97 13.05
CA SER A 185 4.86 16.72 11.96
C SER A 185 6.23 16.14 11.58
N THR A 186 7.00 15.66 12.56
CA THR A 186 8.29 15.00 12.32
C THR A 186 8.10 13.67 11.60
N ALA A 187 7.11 12.88 12.02
CA ALA A 187 6.78 11.62 11.38
C ALA A 187 6.28 11.80 9.94
N GLY A 188 5.37 12.75 9.70
CA GLY A 188 4.89 13.06 8.35
C GLY A 188 6.01 13.58 7.44
N GLU A 189 6.93 14.39 7.96
CA GLU A 189 8.08 14.87 7.21
C GLU A 189 9.08 13.75 6.88
N TYR A 190 9.29 12.83 7.82
CA TYR A 190 10.10 11.64 7.58
C TYR A 190 9.49 10.75 6.49
N LEU A 191 8.20 10.44 6.57
CA LEU A 191 7.50 9.65 5.54
C LEU A 191 7.58 10.31 4.17
N ARG A 192 7.47 11.65 4.10
CA ARG A 192 7.63 12.40 2.85
C ARG A 192 9.03 12.28 2.26
N THR A 193 10.06 12.49 3.08
CA THR A 193 11.44 12.59 2.59
C THR A 193 12.10 11.24 2.38
N ARG A 194 11.81 10.25 3.24
CA ARG A 194 12.41 8.92 3.21
C ARG A 194 11.62 7.92 2.36
N HIS A 195 10.30 8.05 2.34
CA HIS A 195 9.39 7.05 1.74
C HIS A 195 8.52 7.63 0.62
N GLY A 196 8.65 8.92 0.29
CA GLY A 196 7.97 9.53 -0.86
C GLY A 196 6.49 9.85 -0.66
N HIS A 197 5.96 9.79 0.57
CA HIS A 197 4.56 10.12 0.82
C HIS A 197 4.27 11.58 0.47
N ALA A 198 3.12 11.87 -0.15
CA ALA A 198 2.59 13.23 -0.09
C ALA A 198 2.15 13.55 1.34
N ARG A 199 2.50 14.72 1.86
CA ARG A 199 2.18 15.11 3.24
C ARG A 199 1.11 16.20 3.25
N LEU A 200 -0.08 15.86 3.75
CA LEU A 200 -1.25 16.72 3.69
C LEU A 200 -1.78 17.07 5.08
N LYS A 201 -2.22 18.31 5.24
CA LYS A 201 -2.83 18.78 6.48
C LYS A 201 -4.35 18.60 6.43
N ILE A 202 -4.95 17.86 7.35
CA ILE A 202 -6.41 17.67 7.46
C ILE A 202 -7.13 19.02 7.53
N GLY A 203 -6.60 19.98 8.29
CA GLY A 203 -7.21 21.31 8.35
C GLY A 203 -7.23 22.03 6.99
N HIS A 204 -6.24 21.80 6.13
CA HIS A 204 -6.19 22.34 4.77
C HIS A 204 -7.14 21.58 3.83
N LEU A 205 -7.19 20.25 3.94
CA LEU A 205 -8.13 19.41 3.19
C LEU A 205 -9.59 19.80 3.49
N LEU A 206 -9.92 19.99 4.76
CA LEU A 206 -11.23 20.48 5.20
C LEU A 206 -11.53 21.87 4.64
N ALA A 207 -10.59 22.81 4.74
CA ALA A 207 -10.80 24.17 4.25
C ALA A 207 -11.01 24.22 2.73
N ASP A 208 -10.19 23.54 1.93
CA ASP A 208 -10.34 23.52 0.46
C ASP A 208 -11.70 22.98 0.02
N THR A 209 -12.18 21.88 0.63
CA THR A 209 -13.51 21.35 0.29
C THR A 209 -14.63 22.22 0.84
N ALA A 210 -14.49 22.75 2.06
CA ALA A 210 -15.49 23.63 2.65
C ALA A 210 -15.70 24.90 1.82
N ASP A 211 -14.63 25.53 1.33
CA ASP A 211 -14.68 26.71 0.47
C ASP A 211 -15.44 26.41 -0.84
N ARG A 212 -15.18 25.25 -1.45
CA ARG A 212 -15.89 24.79 -2.67
C ARG A 212 -17.37 24.55 -2.43
N CYS A 213 -17.71 24.02 -1.26
CA CYS A 213 -19.08 23.74 -0.85
C CYS A 213 -19.77 24.96 -0.20
N GLN A 214 -19.11 26.12 -0.12
CA GLN A 214 -19.61 27.33 0.54
C GLN A 214 -20.00 27.10 2.01
N ILE A 215 -19.22 26.28 2.72
CA ILE A 215 -19.41 25.98 4.14
C ILE A 215 -18.53 26.90 4.98
N THR A 216 -19.15 27.72 5.83
CA THR A 216 -18.46 28.72 6.65
C THR A 216 -17.57 28.12 7.75
N ASP A 217 -18.04 27.07 8.44
CA ASP A 217 -17.27 26.41 9.51
C ASP A 217 -17.35 24.88 9.37
N PRO A 218 -16.34 24.23 8.77
CA PRO A 218 -16.32 22.78 8.63
C PRO A 218 -16.22 22.04 9.97
N TYR A 219 -15.74 22.67 11.04
CA TYR A 219 -15.60 22.02 12.36
C TYR A 219 -16.91 21.98 13.15
N ALA A 220 -17.92 22.75 12.73
CA ALA A 220 -19.28 22.70 13.29
C ALA A 220 -20.13 21.57 12.70
N LEU A 221 -19.67 20.92 11.63
CA LEU A 221 -20.37 19.82 10.97
C LEU A 221 -20.28 18.52 11.78
N GLY A 222 -21.18 17.59 11.50
CA GLY A 222 -21.10 16.22 12.03
C GLY A 222 -19.85 15.48 11.54
N ASP A 223 -19.37 14.52 12.33
CA ASP A 223 -18.15 13.76 12.08
C ASP A 223 -18.11 13.08 10.70
N ALA A 224 -19.26 12.56 10.24
CA ALA A 224 -19.39 11.92 8.93
C ALA A 224 -19.17 12.92 7.79
N THR A 225 -19.79 14.10 7.85
CA THR A 225 -19.60 15.14 6.84
C THR A 225 -18.16 15.67 6.84
N GLN A 226 -17.53 15.81 8.02
CA GLN A 226 -16.11 16.17 8.07
C GLN A 226 -15.23 15.13 7.37
N ALA A 227 -15.49 13.84 7.59
CA ALA A 227 -14.77 12.76 6.91
C ALA A 227 -15.02 12.76 5.39
N GLU A 228 -16.25 13.03 4.93
CA GLU A 228 -16.57 13.17 3.51
C GLU A 228 -15.77 14.30 2.85
N LEU A 229 -15.70 15.47 3.50
CA LEU A 229 -14.93 16.60 2.99
C LEU A 229 -13.42 16.28 2.88
N ILE A 230 -12.88 15.53 3.84
CA ILE A 230 -11.48 15.08 3.82
C ILE A 230 -11.25 14.09 2.68
N VAL A 231 -12.11 13.08 2.52
CA VAL A 231 -11.99 12.06 1.46
C VAL A 231 -12.13 12.69 0.08
N ASP A 232 -13.05 13.64 -0.11
CA ASP A 232 -13.19 14.39 -1.36
C ASP A 232 -11.93 15.19 -1.72
N ALA A 233 -11.36 15.93 -0.75
CA ALA A 233 -10.10 16.64 -0.97
C ALA A 233 -8.95 15.68 -1.31
N LEU A 234 -8.87 14.54 -0.62
CA LEU A 234 -7.85 13.52 -0.88
C LEU A 234 -7.98 12.95 -2.28
N ASP A 235 -9.20 12.58 -2.68
CA ASP A 235 -9.46 12.02 -4.00
C ASP A 235 -9.10 13.00 -5.11
N ARG A 236 -9.52 14.27 -4.99
CA ARG A 236 -9.14 15.32 -5.94
C ARG A 236 -7.64 15.57 -5.98
N TYR A 237 -6.99 15.59 -4.82
CA TYR A 237 -5.54 15.77 -4.76
C TYR A 237 -4.82 14.62 -5.46
N CYS A 238 -5.19 13.37 -5.19
CA CYS A 238 -4.55 12.21 -5.82
C CYS A 238 -4.87 12.10 -7.31
N ALA A 239 -6.07 12.47 -7.74
CA ALA A 239 -6.42 12.54 -9.16
C ALA A 239 -5.54 13.55 -9.92
N ALA A 240 -5.21 14.69 -9.30
CA ALA A 240 -4.28 15.67 -9.88
C ALA A 240 -2.80 15.22 -9.83
N HIS A 241 -2.47 14.26 -8.95
CA HIS A 241 -1.12 13.74 -8.74
C HIS A 241 -1.11 12.21 -8.90
N HIS A 242 -1.50 11.74 -10.08
CA HIS A 242 -1.72 10.33 -10.40
C HIS A 242 -0.50 9.41 -10.21
N PHE A 243 0.71 9.97 -10.07
CA PHE A 243 1.94 9.23 -9.77
C PHE A 243 2.08 8.87 -8.29
N LEU A 244 1.22 9.41 -7.41
CA LEU A 244 1.22 9.11 -6.00
C LEU A 244 0.50 7.79 -5.72
N ASP A 245 1.16 6.92 -4.97
CA ASP A 245 0.62 5.69 -4.41
C ASP A 245 0.52 5.76 -2.87
N GLN A 246 1.12 6.78 -2.24
CA GLN A 246 1.20 6.92 -0.79
C GLN A 246 1.00 8.36 -0.33
N VAL A 247 0.14 8.54 0.68
CA VAL A 247 -0.19 9.83 1.29
C VAL A 247 -0.12 9.70 2.80
N SER A 248 0.32 10.76 3.47
CA SER A 248 0.19 10.94 4.92
C SER A 248 -0.72 12.13 5.22
N ILE A 249 -1.70 11.95 6.11
CA ILE A 249 -2.60 13.02 6.56
C ILE A 249 -2.40 13.33 8.03
N GLU A 250 -2.37 14.62 8.37
CA GLU A 250 -2.20 15.05 9.76
C GLU A 250 -2.88 16.40 10.06
N SER A 251 -3.31 16.72 11.27
CA SER A 251 -3.38 15.87 12.45
C SER A 251 -4.80 15.36 12.60
N LEU A 252 -4.94 14.05 12.85
CA LEU A 252 -6.20 13.52 13.35
C LEU A 252 -6.53 14.21 14.68
N HIS A 253 -7.75 14.71 14.80
CA HIS A 253 -8.13 15.59 15.91
C HIS A 253 -9.54 15.33 16.48
N SER A 254 -10.34 14.45 15.86
CA SER A 254 -11.64 13.99 16.36
C SER A 254 -11.70 12.47 16.30
N LEU A 255 -12.19 11.81 17.36
CA LEU A 255 -12.40 10.36 17.35
C LEU A 255 -13.49 9.97 16.34
N GLY A 256 -14.61 10.70 16.32
CA GLY A 256 -15.74 10.37 15.45
C GLY A 256 -15.39 10.50 13.97
N SER A 257 -14.80 11.62 13.56
CA SER A 257 -14.33 11.79 12.18
C SER A 257 -13.28 10.74 11.79
N THR A 258 -12.40 10.34 12.72
CA THR A 258 -11.43 9.25 12.46
C THR A 258 -12.14 7.90 12.25
N ALA A 259 -13.18 7.59 13.02
CA ALA A 259 -13.97 6.37 12.82
C ALA A 259 -14.69 6.37 11.46
N GLU A 260 -15.21 7.51 11.04
CA GLU A 260 -15.84 7.67 9.73
C GLU A 260 -14.82 7.54 8.58
N LEU A 261 -13.61 8.09 8.74
CA LEU A 261 -12.51 7.85 7.78
C LEU A 261 -12.18 6.36 7.66
N THR A 262 -12.11 5.63 8.77
CA THR A 262 -11.93 4.16 8.76
C THR A 262 -13.03 3.47 7.97
N ARG A 263 -14.29 3.87 8.15
CA ARG A 263 -15.42 3.30 7.41
C ARG A 263 -15.34 3.62 5.91
N MET A 264 -14.94 4.83 5.54
CA MET A 264 -14.93 5.29 4.15
C MET A 264 -13.75 4.73 3.34
N LEU A 265 -12.55 4.72 3.92
CA LEU A 265 -11.30 4.30 3.26
C LEU A 265 -11.00 2.81 3.48
N GLY A 266 -11.50 2.21 4.57
CA GLY A 266 -11.33 0.81 4.90
C GLY A 266 -9.85 0.39 4.90
N PRO A 267 -9.48 -0.71 4.22
CA PRO A 267 -8.11 -1.20 4.20
C PRO A 267 -7.06 -0.24 3.62
N GLN A 268 -7.47 0.83 2.92
CA GLN A 268 -6.53 1.84 2.39
C GLN A 268 -5.98 2.76 3.49
N LEU A 269 -6.63 2.83 4.66
CA LEU A 269 -6.24 3.69 5.77
C LEU A 269 -5.46 2.92 6.85
N THR A 270 -4.27 3.41 7.18
CA THR A 270 -3.53 3.05 8.39
C THR A 270 -3.55 4.22 9.35
N ILE A 271 -4.06 4.00 10.56
CA ILE A 271 -4.07 5.00 11.64
C ILE A 271 -2.87 4.75 12.54
N THR A 272 -2.01 5.75 12.65
CA THR A 272 -0.82 5.72 13.52
C THR A 272 -0.94 6.80 14.58
N TYR A 273 -0.97 6.41 15.84
CA TYR A 273 -1.04 7.34 16.96
C TYR A 273 0.32 7.52 17.62
N LEU A 274 0.81 8.75 17.68
CA LEU A 274 2.06 9.12 18.34
C LEU A 274 1.77 9.38 19.82
N GLN A 275 2.12 8.42 20.66
CA GLN A 275 2.01 8.54 22.11
C GLN A 275 3.29 9.14 22.67
N THR A 276 3.17 10.20 23.48
CA THR A 276 4.33 10.82 24.11
C THR A 276 3.92 11.38 25.47
N PRO A 277 4.63 11.06 26.56
CA PRO A 277 4.33 11.59 27.89
C PRO A 277 4.33 13.13 27.92
N PHE A 278 3.45 13.73 28.72
CA PHE A 278 3.33 15.20 28.82
C PHE A 278 4.67 15.88 29.12
N ALA A 279 5.48 15.33 30.03
CA ALA A 279 6.78 15.90 30.38
C ALA A 279 7.71 16.05 29.16
N VAL A 280 7.74 15.05 28.29
CA VAL A 280 8.55 15.08 27.05
C VAL A 280 7.96 16.08 26.06
N ARG A 281 6.62 16.13 25.91
CA ARG A 281 5.93 17.08 25.02
C ARG A 281 6.15 18.53 25.46
N ALA A 282 6.07 18.79 26.77
CA ALA A 282 6.33 20.09 27.37
C ALA A 282 7.79 20.54 27.15
N ALA A 283 8.75 19.63 27.26
CA ALA A 283 10.16 19.91 27.00
C ALA A 283 10.46 20.19 25.52
N ARG A 284 9.69 19.61 24.59
CA ARG A 284 9.79 19.86 23.14
C ARG A 284 9.12 21.17 22.72
N SER A 285 8.22 21.71 23.54
CA SER A 285 7.49 22.94 23.20
C SER A 285 8.40 24.16 23.30
N PRO A 286 8.52 24.97 22.23
CA PRO A 286 9.27 26.22 22.30
C PRO A 286 8.60 27.26 23.22
N LEU A 287 7.31 27.10 23.49
CA LEU A 287 6.50 27.98 24.35
C LEU A 287 6.26 27.39 25.75
N GLY A 288 6.85 26.22 26.04
CA GLY A 288 6.76 25.53 27.32
C GLY A 288 5.43 24.83 27.59
N ALA A 289 5.28 24.36 28.83
CA ALA A 289 4.19 23.46 29.24
C ALA A 289 2.79 24.07 29.15
N ARG A 290 2.64 25.38 29.37
CA ARG A 290 1.32 26.05 29.36
C ARG A 290 0.69 26.03 27.97
N ASP A 291 1.48 26.29 26.91
CA ASP A 291 1.02 26.21 25.52
C ASP A 291 0.52 24.81 25.17
N VAL A 292 1.25 23.77 25.59
CA VAL A 292 0.86 22.37 25.35
C VAL A 292 -0.50 22.08 25.98
N THR A 293 -0.71 22.49 27.23
CA THR A 293 -1.97 22.31 27.94
C THR A 293 -3.13 23.02 27.25
N GLU A 294 -2.94 24.27 26.83
CA GLU A 294 -3.99 25.05 26.16
C GLU A 294 -4.40 24.42 24.83
N ARG A 295 -3.43 24.07 23.98
CA ARG A 295 -3.67 23.43 22.69
C ARG A 295 -4.26 22.03 22.83
N ASP A 296 -3.90 21.31 23.88
CA ASP A 296 -4.46 19.99 24.17
C ASP A 296 -5.91 20.06 24.64
N ARG A 297 -6.34 21.12 25.33
CA ARG A 297 -7.72 21.24 25.83
C ARG A 297 -8.77 21.05 24.73
N THR A 298 -8.58 21.71 23.58
CA THR A 298 -9.47 21.58 22.42
C THR A 298 -9.35 20.21 21.73
N LYS A 299 -8.17 19.59 21.75
CA LYS A 299 -7.98 18.26 21.15
C LYS A 299 -8.60 17.16 22.00
N ILE A 300 -8.45 17.27 23.31
CA ILE A 300 -9.02 16.34 24.30
C ILE A 300 -10.54 16.43 24.26
N SER A 301 -11.13 17.63 24.20
CA SER A 301 -12.60 17.78 24.10
C SER A 301 -13.18 17.12 22.84
N ARG A 302 -12.41 17.09 21.74
CA ARG A 302 -12.76 16.38 20.49
C ARG A 302 -12.41 14.88 20.51
N GLY A 303 -11.81 14.38 21.60
CA GLY A 303 -11.45 12.97 21.76
C GLY A 303 -10.18 12.55 21.04
N ALA A 304 -9.28 13.47 20.68
CA ALA A 304 -8.04 13.15 19.97
C ALA A 304 -7.17 12.12 20.71
N GLU A 305 -7.16 12.13 22.05
CA GLU A 305 -6.43 11.14 22.86
C GLU A 305 -6.99 9.72 22.73
N LYS A 306 -8.30 9.60 22.51
CA LYS A 306 -9.01 8.31 22.40
C LYS A 306 -8.76 7.64 21.06
N ILE A 307 -8.19 8.34 20.08
CA ILE A 307 -7.79 7.78 18.78
C ILE A 307 -6.79 6.64 18.96
N ALA A 308 -5.98 6.67 20.03
CA ALA A 308 -5.09 5.56 20.37
C ALA A 308 -5.83 4.21 20.48
N GLY A 309 -7.10 4.21 20.91
CA GLY A 309 -7.91 3.00 21.04
C GLY A 309 -8.43 2.41 19.72
N ILE A 310 -8.36 3.16 18.62
CA ILE A 310 -8.74 2.70 17.26
C ILE A 310 -7.56 2.74 16.28
N ALA A 311 -6.36 3.04 16.78
CA ALA A 311 -5.17 3.10 15.95
C ALA A 311 -4.71 1.69 15.57
N HIS A 312 -4.23 1.55 14.34
CA HIS A 312 -3.60 0.31 13.89
C HIS A 312 -2.20 0.16 14.50
N GLU A 313 -1.53 1.28 14.74
CA GLU A 313 -0.25 1.31 15.45
C GLU A 313 -0.21 2.47 16.44
N VAL A 314 0.24 2.18 17.67
CA VAL A 314 0.56 3.18 18.69
C VAL A 314 2.07 3.20 18.87
N ILE A 315 2.70 4.31 18.50
CA ILE A 315 4.15 4.48 18.60
C ILE A 315 4.45 5.32 19.84
N ASP A 316 5.18 4.73 20.80
CA ASP A 316 5.78 5.53 21.87
C ASP A 316 6.96 6.34 21.32
N ASN A 317 6.78 7.65 21.29
CA ASN A 317 7.76 8.63 20.86
C ASN A 317 8.40 9.37 22.06
N SER A 318 8.55 8.68 23.19
CA SER A 318 9.34 9.12 24.34
C SER A 318 10.85 9.02 24.10
N GLY A 319 11.26 8.11 23.21
CA GLY A 319 12.66 7.77 22.93
C GLY A 319 13.37 8.67 21.93
N SER A 320 14.39 8.11 21.28
CA SER A 320 15.22 8.83 20.32
C SER A 320 14.55 8.98 18.96
N ARG A 321 14.99 9.97 18.18
CA ARG A 321 14.54 10.15 16.80
C ARG A 321 14.78 8.90 15.95
N LEU A 322 15.92 8.23 16.14
CA LEU A 322 16.23 6.99 15.42
C LEU A 322 15.19 5.89 15.69
N GLN A 323 14.73 5.74 16.94
CA GLN A 323 13.70 4.75 17.28
C GLN A 323 12.37 5.06 16.58
N LEU A 324 11.96 6.34 16.53
CA LEU A 324 10.78 6.76 15.78
C LEU A 324 10.93 6.44 14.29
N GLU A 325 12.07 6.82 13.70
CA GLU A 325 12.36 6.58 12.28
C GLU A 325 12.30 5.08 11.93
N ARG A 326 12.82 4.19 12.79
CA ARG A 326 12.72 2.73 12.56
C ARG A 326 11.31 2.18 12.65
N ARG A 327 10.46 2.74 13.51
CA ARG A 327 9.03 2.38 13.54
C ARG A 327 8.31 2.84 12.27
N LEU A 328 8.62 4.04 11.79
CA LEU A 328 8.07 4.57 10.54
C LEU A 328 8.56 3.80 9.30
N ASP A 329 9.84 3.37 9.28
CA ASP A 329 10.38 2.49 8.24
C ASP A 329 9.58 1.18 8.19
N ARG A 330 9.35 0.54 9.33
CA ARG A 330 8.55 -0.69 9.41
C ARG A 330 7.14 -0.49 8.85
N LEU A 331 6.49 0.61 9.19
CA LEU A 331 5.14 0.92 8.74
C LEU A 331 5.10 1.14 7.22
N ALA A 332 6.00 1.97 6.68
CA ALA A 332 6.01 2.29 5.26
C ALA A 332 6.42 1.09 4.40
N LEU A 333 7.45 0.36 4.83
CA LEU A 333 7.96 -0.81 4.11
C LEU A 333 7.05 -2.03 4.26
N GLY A 334 6.39 -2.23 5.40
CA GLY A 334 5.43 -3.32 5.57
C GLY A 334 4.21 -3.22 4.63
N ILE A 335 3.93 -2.02 4.11
CA ILE A 335 2.92 -1.80 3.09
C ILE A 335 3.47 -2.07 1.68
N ARG A 336 4.73 -1.73 1.43
CA ARG A 336 5.37 -1.77 0.11
C ARG A 336 5.97 -3.14 -0.22
N TRP A 337 6.55 -3.80 0.77
CA TRP A 337 7.27 -5.05 0.63
C TRP A 337 6.36 -6.21 1.01
N PRO A 338 5.90 -7.02 0.05
CA PRO A 338 5.14 -8.20 0.37
C PRO A 338 5.98 -9.16 1.21
N SER A 339 5.33 -9.88 2.11
CA SER A 339 5.96 -10.94 2.86
C SER A 339 5.93 -12.25 2.06
N HIS A 340 7.08 -12.89 1.91
CA HIS A 340 7.22 -14.15 1.19
C HIS A 340 7.81 -15.23 2.10
N ARG A 341 7.44 -16.49 1.86
CA ARG A 341 8.05 -17.64 2.54
C ARG A 341 9.22 -18.14 1.70
N PRO A 342 10.47 -18.06 2.19
CA PRO A 342 11.63 -18.54 1.44
C PRO A 342 11.50 -20.04 1.10
N SER A 343 11.82 -20.40 -0.14
CA SER A 343 11.95 -21.78 -0.58
C SER A 343 13.24 -22.40 -0.04
N THR A 344 13.21 -23.70 0.24
CA THR A 344 14.35 -24.45 0.80
C THR A 344 14.87 -25.52 -0.14
N VAL A 345 16.19 -25.71 -0.16
CA VAL A 345 16.86 -26.81 -0.88
C VAL A 345 17.86 -27.54 0.02
N PRO A 346 18.13 -28.83 -0.22
CA PRO A 346 19.21 -29.54 0.49
C PRO A 346 20.60 -29.00 0.14
N VAL A 347 21.56 -29.15 1.06
CA VAL A 347 22.94 -28.64 0.93
C VAL A 347 23.63 -29.13 -0.36
N ASN A 348 23.48 -30.41 -0.69
CA ASN A 348 24.11 -31.03 -1.86
C ASN A 348 23.59 -30.50 -3.21
N THR A 349 22.54 -29.69 -3.21
CA THR A 349 22.03 -29.03 -4.43
C THR A 349 22.89 -27.84 -4.84
N LEU A 350 23.72 -27.31 -3.91
CA LEU A 350 24.57 -26.15 -4.18
C LEU A 350 25.79 -26.48 -5.06
N GLY A 351 26.17 -27.76 -5.18
CA GLY A 351 27.36 -28.17 -5.95
C GLY A 351 28.66 -27.63 -5.35
N LEU A 352 28.76 -27.61 -4.01
CA LEU A 352 29.96 -27.15 -3.31
C LEU A 352 30.97 -28.29 -3.20
N PRO A 353 32.27 -27.99 -2.96
CA PRO A 353 33.22 -29.00 -2.53
C PRO A 353 32.71 -29.80 -1.33
N VAL A 354 32.90 -31.12 -1.35
CA VAL A 354 32.35 -32.06 -0.36
C VAL A 354 32.62 -31.65 1.09
N HIS A 355 33.81 -31.13 1.40
CA HIS A 355 34.13 -30.67 2.76
C HIS A 355 33.29 -29.45 3.20
N LEU A 356 32.94 -28.55 2.28
CA LEU A 356 32.05 -27.41 2.58
C LEU A 356 30.59 -27.85 2.71
N GLU A 357 30.16 -28.85 1.94
CA GLU A 357 28.82 -29.45 2.10
C GLU A 357 28.70 -30.15 3.46
N ALA A 358 29.73 -30.89 3.88
CA ALA A 358 29.79 -31.52 5.20
C ALA A 358 29.74 -30.47 6.32
N TYR A 359 30.56 -29.41 6.21
CA TYR A 359 30.55 -28.29 7.16
C TYR A 359 29.16 -27.65 7.28
N LEU A 360 28.51 -27.30 6.16
CA LEU A 360 27.18 -26.68 6.19
C LEU A 360 26.12 -27.62 6.76
N SER A 361 26.23 -28.93 6.49
CA SER A 361 25.33 -29.93 7.06
C SER A 361 25.47 -30.02 8.57
N ALA A 362 26.70 -30.03 9.09
CA ALA A 362 26.99 -30.03 10.53
C ALA A 362 26.51 -28.74 11.22
N VAL A 363 26.71 -27.58 10.58
CA VAL A 363 26.18 -26.29 11.06
C VAL A 363 24.65 -26.34 11.15
N LEU A 364 23.97 -26.81 10.10
CA LEU A 364 22.51 -26.91 10.09
C LEU A 364 22.00 -27.86 11.16
N GLU A 365 22.58 -29.04 11.31
CA GLU A 365 22.18 -30.02 12.32
C GLU A 365 22.23 -29.43 13.74
N GLN A 366 23.32 -28.72 14.07
CA GLN A 366 23.49 -28.13 15.40
C GLN A 366 22.64 -26.88 15.62
N MET A 367 22.40 -26.05 14.59
CA MET A 367 21.64 -24.81 14.71
C MET A 367 20.12 -24.99 14.59
N THR A 368 19.64 -26.10 14.03
CA THR A 368 18.22 -26.31 13.67
C THR A 368 17.55 -27.48 14.40
N GLY A 369 18.14 -27.93 15.52
CA GLY A 369 17.60 -29.00 16.36
C GLY A 369 16.24 -28.67 17.00
N ALA A 370 15.89 -29.36 18.10
CA ALA A 370 14.57 -29.22 18.72
C ALA A 370 14.22 -27.78 19.18
N GLN A 371 15.23 -26.98 19.49
CA GLN A 371 15.12 -25.54 19.72
C GLN A 371 16.05 -24.82 18.74
N PRO A 372 15.54 -24.38 17.58
CA PRO A 372 16.36 -23.71 16.58
C PRO A 372 16.94 -22.40 17.13
N LEU A 373 18.25 -22.20 16.91
CA LEU A 373 18.93 -20.93 17.21
C LEU A 373 18.74 -19.89 16.10
N ILE A 374 18.39 -20.35 14.91
CA ILE A 374 18.23 -19.54 13.71
C ILE A 374 16.80 -19.65 13.19
N ASP A 375 16.41 -18.66 12.41
CA ASP A 375 15.16 -18.64 11.65
C ASP A 375 15.36 -19.00 10.19
N LEU A 376 16.55 -18.70 9.64
CA LEU A 376 16.89 -19.00 8.26
C LEU A 376 18.41 -19.11 8.11
N LEU A 377 18.85 -20.03 7.24
CA LEU A 377 20.22 -20.07 6.72
C LEU A 377 20.17 -20.19 5.19
N ALA A 378 20.90 -19.33 4.50
CA ALA A 378 21.12 -19.41 3.06
C ALA A 378 22.61 -19.21 2.75
N VAL A 379 23.12 -19.93 1.76
CA VAL A 379 24.43 -19.61 1.17
C VAL A 379 24.20 -18.52 0.13
N THR A 380 25.10 -17.54 0.04
CA THR A 380 25.00 -16.42 -0.92
C THR A 380 26.24 -16.37 -1.82
N GLY A 381 26.25 -15.43 -2.78
CA GLY A 381 27.40 -15.25 -3.68
C GLY A 381 27.62 -16.46 -4.61
N SER A 382 28.88 -16.72 -4.97
CA SER A 382 29.24 -17.77 -5.93
C SER A 382 28.89 -19.19 -5.46
N GLY A 383 28.88 -19.41 -4.14
CA GLY A 383 28.56 -20.71 -3.56
C GLY A 383 27.09 -21.10 -3.70
N ALA A 384 26.19 -20.11 -3.77
CA ALA A 384 24.76 -20.34 -3.91
C ALA A 384 24.35 -20.84 -5.30
N GLN A 385 25.22 -20.68 -6.29
CA GLN A 385 24.93 -20.87 -7.73
C GLN A 385 25.82 -21.96 -8.36
N GLY A 386 26.51 -22.78 -7.56
CA GLY A 386 27.41 -23.81 -8.07
C GLY A 386 28.64 -23.27 -8.81
N LYS A 387 29.00 -21.99 -8.61
CA LYS A 387 30.13 -21.33 -9.25
C LYS A 387 31.30 -21.08 -8.28
N TYR A 388 31.38 -21.87 -7.21
CA TYR A 388 32.45 -21.78 -6.24
C TYR A 388 33.81 -22.09 -6.90
N GLN A 389 34.80 -21.23 -6.68
CA GLN A 389 36.15 -21.40 -7.19
C GLN A 389 37.14 -21.38 -6.02
N HIS A 390 37.93 -22.43 -5.90
CA HIS A 390 38.92 -22.54 -4.84
C HIS A 390 39.92 -21.36 -4.91
N CYS A 391 40.30 -20.83 -3.74
CA CYS A 391 41.13 -19.63 -3.56
C CYS A 391 40.53 -18.28 -4.06
N TRP A 392 39.43 -18.29 -4.82
CA TRP A 392 38.77 -17.09 -5.37
C TRP A 392 37.40 -16.79 -4.76
N SER A 393 36.77 -17.80 -4.16
CA SER A 393 35.48 -17.73 -3.50
C SER A 393 35.64 -17.88 -1.99
N ASP A 394 34.98 -16.98 -1.26
CA ASP A 394 34.69 -17.15 0.16
C ASP A 394 33.38 -17.97 0.29
N LEU A 395 33.16 -18.62 1.44
CA LEU A 395 31.87 -19.21 1.76
C LEU A 395 30.99 -18.13 2.42
N ASP A 396 30.15 -17.47 1.64
CA ASP A 396 29.26 -16.43 2.16
C ASP A 396 27.94 -17.04 2.66
N VAL A 397 27.63 -16.87 3.95
CA VAL A 397 26.41 -17.39 4.58
C VAL A 397 25.59 -16.24 5.15
N PHE A 398 24.30 -16.24 4.82
CA PHE A 398 23.30 -15.33 5.34
C PHE A 398 22.40 -16.06 6.33
N VAL A 399 22.27 -15.50 7.54
CA VAL A 399 21.48 -16.05 8.63
C VAL A 399 20.48 -15.01 9.12
N VAL A 400 19.24 -15.44 9.34
CA VAL A 400 18.28 -14.68 10.16
C VAL A 400 18.20 -15.34 11.52
N ALA A 401 18.45 -14.59 12.59
CA ALA A 401 18.40 -15.09 13.97
C ALA A 401 18.08 -13.97 14.96
N ALA A 402 17.60 -14.34 16.15
CA ALA A 402 17.46 -13.40 17.25
C ALA A 402 18.82 -13.04 17.86
N SER A 403 18.95 -11.84 18.44
CA SER A 403 20.22 -11.36 18.97
C SER A 403 20.75 -12.16 20.16
N ASP A 404 19.86 -12.80 20.92
CA ASP A 404 20.19 -13.68 22.05
C ASP A 404 20.70 -15.05 21.61
N ALA A 405 20.54 -15.45 20.34
CA ALA A 405 21.10 -16.69 19.80
C ALA A 405 22.60 -16.61 19.46
N LEU A 406 23.16 -15.40 19.38
CA LEU A 406 24.56 -15.18 18.95
C LEU A 406 25.61 -15.95 19.77
N PRO A 407 25.53 -16.03 21.11
CA PRO A 407 26.50 -16.81 21.89
C PRO A 407 26.49 -18.29 21.51
N GLY A 408 25.32 -18.92 21.38
CA GLY A 408 25.20 -20.33 20.99
C GLY A 408 25.68 -20.58 19.56
N MET A 409 25.35 -19.68 18.63
CA MET A 409 25.86 -19.75 17.26
C MET A 409 27.40 -19.69 17.23
N ARG A 410 28.00 -18.79 18.03
CA ARG A 410 29.45 -18.66 18.11
C ARG A 410 30.12 -19.93 18.63
N GLU A 411 29.55 -20.56 19.66
CA GLU A 411 30.08 -21.82 20.20
C GLU A 411 30.09 -22.93 19.15
N ILE A 412 28.98 -23.10 18.41
CA ILE A 412 28.87 -24.08 17.32
C ILE A 412 29.91 -23.81 16.22
N LEU A 413 30.00 -22.56 15.76
CA LEU A 413 30.92 -22.20 14.67
C LEU A 413 32.39 -22.37 15.08
N ALA A 414 32.74 -22.07 16.34
CA ALA A 414 34.09 -22.29 16.87
C ALA A 414 34.42 -23.80 16.95
N GLY A 415 33.44 -24.63 17.31
CA GLY A 415 33.61 -26.09 17.31
C GLY A 415 33.86 -26.69 15.93
N LEU A 416 33.35 -26.05 14.87
CA LEU A 416 33.42 -26.51 13.48
C LEU A 416 34.49 -25.80 12.63
N GLU A 417 35.25 -24.86 13.20
CA GLU A 417 36.18 -24.02 12.43
C GLU A 417 37.22 -24.83 11.64
N GLY A 418 37.71 -25.94 12.21
CA GLY A 418 38.68 -26.83 11.56
C GLY A 418 38.15 -27.52 10.30
N GLU A 419 36.83 -27.66 10.15
CA GLU A 419 36.20 -28.34 9.02
C GLU A 419 36.09 -27.44 7.76
N LEU A 420 36.28 -26.13 7.90
CA LEU A 420 36.28 -25.18 6.77
C LEU A 420 37.47 -25.37 5.80
N GLY A 421 38.51 -26.11 6.20
CA GLY A 421 39.64 -26.43 5.33
C GLY A 421 40.42 -25.21 4.85
N GLY A 422 40.47 -24.13 5.66
CA GLY A 422 41.15 -22.88 5.30
C GLY A 422 40.35 -21.95 4.39
N VAL A 423 39.11 -22.31 4.03
CA VAL A 423 38.18 -21.41 3.31
C VAL A 423 37.66 -20.35 4.28
N LYS A 424 37.69 -19.09 3.84
CA LYS A 424 37.16 -17.98 4.62
C LYS A 424 35.63 -18.03 4.66
N LEU A 425 35.05 -17.98 5.86
CA LEU A 425 33.61 -17.86 6.08
C LEU A 425 33.19 -16.38 6.14
N GLY A 426 32.35 -15.95 5.22
CA GLY A 426 31.67 -14.65 5.24
C GLY A 426 30.30 -14.78 5.87
N LEU A 427 30.21 -14.72 7.20
CA LEU A 427 28.92 -14.83 7.90
C LEU A 427 28.26 -13.45 8.08
N THR A 428 27.02 -13.33 7.60
CA THR A 428 26.15 -12.19 7.93
C THR A 428 24.93 -12.67 8.71
N VAL A 429 24.68 -12.04 9.85
CA VAL A 429 23.52 -12.35 10.71
C VAL A 429 22.64 -11.11 10.80
N LEU A 430 21.35 -11.26 10.50
CA LEU A 430 20.33 -10.23 10.67
C LEU A 430 19.22 -10.70 11.60
N THR A 431 18.58 -9.77 12.29
CA THR A 431 17.31 -10.00 12.96
C THR A 431 16.15 -9.87 11.98
N ARG A 432 15.00 -10.48 12.35
CA ARG A 432 13.73 -10.26 11.62
C ARG A 432 13.35 -8.77 11.59
N GLU A 433 13.65 -8.04 12.66
CA GLU A 433 13.33 -6.60 12.76
C GLU A 433 14.17 -5.75 11.81
N GLU A 434 15.46 -6.06 11.63
CA GLU A 434 16.32 -5.38 10.65
C GLU A 434 15.83 -5.64 9.22
N CYS A 435 15.42 -6.88 8.94
CA CYS A 435 14.80 -7.21 7.64
C CYS A 435 13.53 -6.38 7.42
N ALA A 436 12.62 -6.35 8.40
CA ALA A 436 11.34 -5.64 8.31
C ALA A 436 11.46 -4.11 8.21
N THR A 437 12.56 -3.55 8.69
CA THR A 437 12.83 -2.09 8.67
C THR A 437 13.72 -1.67 7.50
N GLY A 438 14.24 -2.63 6.73
CA GLY A 438 15.16 -2.35 5.63
C GLY A 438 16.47 -1.70 6.09
N VAL A 439 16.85 -1.85 7.36
CA VAL A 439 18.09 -1.29 7.94
C VAL A 439 19.23 -2.21 7.61
N VAL A 440 19.50 -2.34 6.32
CA VAL A 440 20.46 -3.30 5.77
C VAL A 440 21.26 -2.60 4.67
N SER A 441 22.45 -3.13 4.35
CA SER A 441 23.22 -2.66 3.21
C SER A 441 22.53 -3.03 1.90
N SER A 442 22.88 -2.38 0.78
CA SER A 442 22.28 -2.70 -0.53
C SER A 442 22.46 -4.18 -0.88
N ARG A 443 23.65 -4.75 -0.59
CA ARG A 443 23.94 -6.18 -0.78
C ARG A 443 22.95 -7.08 -0.05
N LEU A 444 22.54 -6.73 1.16
CA LEU A 444 21.62 -7.53 1.95
C LEU A 444 20.16 -7.32 1.55
N LEU A 445 19.81 -6.11 1.12
CA LEU A 445 18.51 -5.82 0.52
C LEU A 445 18.31 -6.65 -0.76
N HIS A 446 19.36 -6.73 -1.59
CA HIS A 446 19.41 -7.60 -2.75
C HIS A 446 19.24 -9.08 -2.41
N VAL A 447 19.90 -9.58 -1.35
CA VAL A 447 19.72 -10.96 -0.87
C VAL A 447 18.26 -11.23 -0.47
N LEU A 448 17.60 -10.29 0.21
CA LEU A 448 16.17 -10.40 0.55
C LEU A 448 15.28 -10.44 -0.72
N ALA A 449 15.60 -9.64 -1.74
CA ALA A 449 14.88 -9.66 -3.01
C ALA A 449 15.04 -11.01 -3.73
N LEU A 450 16.25 -11.57 -3.77
CA LEU A 450 16.49 -12.89 -4.37
C LEU A 450 15.79 -14.02 -3.60
N LEU A 451 15.77 -13.98 -2.27
CA LEU A 451 15.03 -14.95 -1.45
C LEU A 451 13.52 -14.87 -1.71
N GLY A 452 12.98 -13.66 -1.88
CA GLY A 452 11.56 -13.45 -2.13
C GLY A 452 11.11 -13.86 -3.54
N THR A 453 11.97 -13.73 -4.54
CA THR A 453 11.70 -14.20 -5.92
C THR A 453 11.97 -15.69 -6.11
N GLY A 454 12.64 -16.34 -5.15
CA GLY A 454 13.08 -17.74 -5.25
C GLY A 454 14.34 -17.94 -6.10
N ALA A 455 14.94 -16.86 -6.61
CA ALA A 455 16.23 -16.90 -7.32
C ALA A 455 17.39 -17.28 -6.38
N LEU A 456 17.21 -17.05 -5.07
CA LEU A 456 18.05 -17.58 -4.01
C LEU A 456 17.19 -18.48 -3.10
N THR A 457 17.66 -19.68 -2.84
CA THR A 457 16.99 -20.64 -1.96
C THR A 457 17.72 -20.74 -0.63
N ALA A 458 16.95 -20.83 0.47
CA ALA A 458 17.51 -21.13 1.78
C ALA A 458 17.91 -22.61 1.86
N LEU A 459 18.87 -22.93 2.71
CA LEU A 459 19.15 -24.32 3.09
C LEU A 459 18.19 -24.80 4.18
N TRP A 460 17.77 -23.88 5.05
CA TRP A 460 16.77 -24.13 6.07
C TRP A 460 15.98 -22.86 6.40
N CYS A 461 14.72 -23.04 6.75
CA CYS A 461 13.78 -21.98 7.08
C CYS A 461 12.83 -22.46 8.16
N ALA A 462 12.70 -21.69 9.25
CA ALA A 462 11.83 -22.03 10.37
C ALA A 462 10.36 -22.14 9.90
N PRO A 463 9.57 -23.08 10.43
CA PRO A 463 8.16 -23.20 10.10
C PRO A 463 7.42 -21.88 10.33
N GLY A 464 6.69 -21.42 9.31
CA GLY A 464 5.93 -20.18 9.37
C GLY A 464 6.74 -18.89 9.24
N LEU A 465 8.06 -18.96 9.02
CA LEU A 465 8.84 -17.76 8.73
C LEU A 465 8.37 -17.12 7.41
N THR A 466 8.14 -15.82 7.47
CA THR A 466 7.99 -14.95 6.31
C THR A 466 8.99 -13.81 6.40
N LEU A 467 9.61 -13.44 5.29
CA LEU A 467 10.51 -12.31 5.19
C LEU A 467 9.95 -11.27 4.22
N PRO A 468 10.22 -9.97 4.46
CA PRO A 468 9.87 -8.94 3.49
C PRO A 468 10.67 -9.14 2.21
N THR A 469 10.01 -8.93 1.08
CA THR A 469 10.61 -8.99 -0.25
C THR A 469 10.67 -7.58 -0.83
N PRO A 470 11.85 -6.94 -0.84
CA PRO A 470 12.02 -5.64 -1.47
C PRO A 470 11.64 -5.67 -2.94
N ALA A 471 11.02 -4.59 -3.42
CA ALA A 471 10.75 -4.45 -4.85
C ALA A 471 12.07 -4.21 -5.61
N ALA A 472 12.12 -4.62 -6.88
CA ALA A 472 13.30 -4.42 -7.72
C ALA A 472 13.73 -2.93 -7.79
N ALA A 473 12.77 -2.01 -7.80
CA ALA A 473 13.05 -0.58 -7.78
C ALA A 473 13.79 -0.13 -6.51
N ASP A 474 13.40 -0.64 -5.33
CA ASP A 474 14.05 -0.31 -4.06
C ASP A 474 15.47 -0.91 -3.99
N ASP A 475 15.69 -2.09 -4.57
CA ASP A 475 17.02 -2.73 -4.71
C ASP A 475 17.97 -1.92 -5.61
N VAL A 476 17.45 -1.49 -6.76
CA VAL A 476 18.20 -0.64 -7.70
C VAL A 476 18.55 0.71 -7.06
N GLU A 477 17.60 1.36 -6.38
CA GLU A 477 17.85 2.62 -5.68
C GLU A 477 18.93 2.47 -4.59
N ALA A 478 18.85 1.40 -3.78
CA ALA A 478 19.84 1.12 -2.76
C ALA A 478 21.24 0.88 -3.34
N SER A 479 21.31 0.25 -4.53
CA SER A 479 22.56 -0.09 -5.22
C SER A 479 23.33 1.13 -5.75
N VAL A 480 22.68 2.30 -5.95
CA VAL A 480 23.33 3.53 -6.45
C VAL A 480 24.54 3.91 -5.60
N ARG A 481 24.37 3.92 -4.27
CA ARG A 481 25.44 4.34 -3.34
C ARG A 481 26.64 3.39 -3.39
N ASP A 482 26.37 2.10 -3.50
CA ASP A 482 27.42 1.09 -3.60
C ASP A 482 28.14 1.18 -4.94
N GLY A 483 27.45 1.55 -6.03
CA GLY A 483 28.07 1.83 -7.33
C GLY A 483 29.04 3.02 -7.26
N ILE A 484 28.63 4.11 -6.59
CA ILE A 484 29.49 5.26 -6.33
C ILE A 484 30.74 4.86 -5.54
N GLN A 485 30.57 4.07 -4.47
CA GLN A 485 31.69 3.60 -3.65
C GLN A 485 32.62 2.66 -4.43
N ALA A 486 32.07 1.74 -5.24
CA ALA A 486 32.87 0.87 -6.09
C ALA A 486 33.70 1.66 -7.11
N ALA A 487 33.11 2.67 -7.75
CA ALA A 487 33.83 3.55 -8.67
C ALA A 487 34.92 4.41 -7.95
N ILE A 488 34.70 4.83 -6.71
CA ILE A 488 35.73 5.48 -5.88
C ILE A 488 36.86 4.50 -5.57
N GLU A 489 36.54 3.27 -5.20
CA GLU A 489 37.53 2.26 -4.82
C GLU A 489 38.36 1.79 -6.01
N ILE A 490 37.76 1.61 -7.22
CA ILE A 490 38.53 1.36 -8.44
C ILE A 490 39.58 2.45 -8.66
N ARG A 491 39.17 3.73 -8.60
CA ARG A 491 40.10 4.86 -8.73
C ARG A 491 41.19 4.83 -7.66
N ARG A 492 40.83 4.49 -6.42
CA ARG A 492 41.79 4.38 -5.31
C ARG A 492 42.83 3.29 -5.56
N GLN A 493 42.43 2.13 -6.09
CA GLN A 493 43.34 1.05 -6.44
C GLN A 493 44.25 1.44 -7.61
N LEU A 494 43.69 2.04 -8.67
CA LEU A 494 44.45 2.48 -9.85
C LEU A 494 45.47 3.61 -9.56
N LEU A 495 45.33 4.33 -8.45
CA LEU A 495 46.29 5.35 -8.02
C LEU A 495 47.45 4.79 -7.21
N ARG A 496 47.40 3.52 -6.78
CA ARG A 496 48.48 2.92 -6.00
C ARG A 496 49.63 2.49 -6.93
N PRO A 497 50.89 2.65 -6.50
CA PRO A 497 52.05 2.14 -7.26
C PRO A 497 52.01 0.61 -7.48
N THR A 498 51.39 -0.10 -6.53
CA THR A 498 51.06 -1.52 -6.62
C THR A 498 49.66 -1.72 -6.05
N PHE A 499 48.80 -2.42 -6.78
CA PHE A 499 47.43 -2.71 -6.34
C PHE A 499 47.24 -4.20 -6.08
N ASP A 500 46.25 -4.52 -5.25
CA ASP A 500 45.87 -5.90 -5.00
C ASP A 500 44.98 -6.38 -6.16
N LEU A 501 45.49 -7.34 -6.93
CA LEU A 501 44.86 -7.85 -8.14
C LEU A 501 43.43 -8.38 -7.88
N ARG A 502 43.27 -9.18 -6.82
CA ARG A 502 41.98 -9.76 -6.43
C ARG A 502 40.99 -8.66 -6.05
N THR A 503 41.43 -7.66 -5.30
CA THR A 503 40.61 -6.53 -4.83
C THR A 503 40.14 -5.70 -6.01
N LEU A 504 41.05 -5.31 -6.92
CA LEU A 504 40.71 -4.55 -8.13
C LEU A 504 39.70 -5.32 -8.99
N TYR A 505 39.91 -6.62 -9.21
CA TYR A 505 38.99 -7.46 -9.96
C TYR A 505 37.60 -7.51 -9.32
N LYS A 506 37.53 -7.79 -8.02
CA LYS A 506 36.25 -7.92 -7.28
C LYS A 506 35.45 -6.62 -7.27
N VAL A 507 36.10 -5.47 -7.06
CA VAL A 507 35.40 -4.18 -7.08
C VAL A 507 34.95 -3.79 -8.49
N THR A 508 35.72 -4.16 -9.51
CA THR A 508 35.34 -3.98 -10.92
C THR A 508 34.12 -4.82 -11.29
N ALA A 509 34.11 -6.11 -10.90
CA ALA A 509 32.97 -6.98 -11.06
C ALA A 509 31.72 -6.49 -10.31
N LEU A 510 31.89 -5.96 -9.09
CA LEU A 510 30.79 -5.36 -8.33
C LEU A 510 30.17 -4.18 -9.08
N LEU A 511 30.99 -3.26 -9.62
CA LEU A 511 30.49 -2.14 -10.40
C LEU A 511 29.77 -2.61 -11.67
N ALA A 512 30.24 -3.68 -12.31
CA ALA A 512 29.57 -4.26 -13.47
C ALA A 512 28.19 -4.85 -13.12
N LYS A 513 28.10 -5.61 -12.02
CA LYS A 513 26.82 -6.14 -11.51
C LYS A 513 25.82 -5.03 -11.22
N ILE A 514 26.27 -3.95 -10.58
CA ILE A 514 25.41 -2.82 -10.26
C ILE A 514 24.89 -2.17 -11.54
N GLN A 515 25.74 -1.93 -12.56
CA GLN A 515 25.31 -1.39 -13.85
C GLN A 515 24.27 -2.30 -14.56
N LEU A 516 24.49 -3.62 -14.56
CA LEU A 516 23.56 -4.58 -15.14
C LEU A 516 22.22 -4.63 -14.42
N ARG A 517 22.19 -4.46 -13.08
CA ARG A 517 20.93 -4.36 -12.33
C ARG A 517 20.09 -3.16 -12.77
N PHE A 518 20.71 -2.00 -13.06
CA PHE A 518 19.98 -0.85 -13.64
C PHE A 518 19.35 -1.18 -15.00
N ALA A 519 19.96 -2.09 -15.77
CA ALA A 519 19.42 -2.60 -17.03
C ALA A 519 18.45 -3.78 -16.86
N GLY A 520 18.08 -4.14 -15.63
CA GLY A 520 17.20 -5.27 -15.33
C GLY A 520 17.82 -6.65 -15.56
N THR A 521 19.15 -6.72 -15.66
CA THR A 521 19.89 -7.98 -15.89
C THR A 521 20.61 -8.40 -14.61
N GLU A 522 20.28 -9.60 -14.13
CA GLU A 522 20.89 -10.17 -12.93
C GLU A 522 22.06 -11.08 -13.30
N CYS A 523 23.25 -10.84 -12.73
CA CYS A 523 24.45 -11.63 -12.99
C CYS A 523 25.17 -11.96 -11.67
N PRO A 524 24.98 -13.18 -11.11
CA PRO A 524 25.48 -13.50 -9.79
C PRO A 524 27.00 -13.73 -9.75
N ALA A 525 27.59 -14.27 -10.82
CA ALA A 525 29.04 -14.47 -10.89
C ALA A 525 29.78 -13.25 -11.45
N ASP A 526 31.01 -13.05 -10.98
CA ASP A 526 31.85 -11.93 -11.38
C ASP A 526 32.14 -11.95 -12.88
N ASP A 527 32.53 -13.12 -13.40
CA ASP A 527 32.91 -13.31 -14.80
C ASP A 527 31.70 -13.14 -15.72
N ASP A 528 30.53 -13.67 -15.33
CA ASP A 528 29.29 -13.49 -16.09
C ASP A 528 28.91 -12.01 -16.18
N ALA A 529 29.01 -11.27 -15.07
CA ALA A 529 28.66 -9.86 -15.02
C ALA A 529 29.59 -9.01 -15.91
N LEU A 530 30.89 -9.27 -15.82
CA LEU A 530 31.87 -8.58 -16.66
C LEU A 530 31.71 -8.95 -18.13
N THR A 531 31.50 -10.23 -18.44
CA THR A 531 31.22 -10.69 -19.80
C THR A 531 29.97 -10.01 -20.33
N THR A 532 28.84 -10.12 -19.62
CA THR A 532 27.53 -9.61 -20.06
C THR A 532 27.55 -8.10 -20.26
N LEU A 533 28.15 -7.34 -19.34
CA LEU A 533 28.26 -5.89 -19.48
C LEU A 533 29.04 -5.51 -20.74
N LEU A 534 30.10 -6.24 -21.04
CA LEU A 534 31.07 -5.84 -22.04
C LEU A 534 30.86 -6.49 -23.42
N THR A 535 30.06 -7.56 -23.52
CA THR A 535 29.81 -8.35 -24.76
C THR A 535 29.15 -7.54 -25.89
N GLY A 536 28.66 -6.32 -25.63
CA GLY A 536 28.17 -5.39 -26.67
C GLY A 536 29.16 -4.32 -27.12
N ILE A 537 30.33 -4.19 -26.48
CA ILE A 537 31.20 -3.01 -26.59
C ILE A 537 32.58 -3.35 -27.17
N HIS A 538 33.12 -4.56 -26.94
CA HIS A 538 34.44 -4.95 -27.44
C HIS A 538 34.49 -6.42 -27.96
N PRO A 539 34.75 -6.65 -29.26
CA PRO A 539 34.78 -8.02 -29.81
C PRO A 539 35.88 -8.95 -29.26
N GLU A 540 36.93 -8.42 -28.62
CA GLU A 540 38.11 -9.18 -28.15
C GLU A 540 38.16 -9.43 -26.62
N ILE A 541 37.04 -9.25 -25.93
CA ILE A 541 36.95 -9.25 -24.45
C ILE A 541 37.31 -10.57 -23.77
N ASN A 542 37.11 -11.71 -24.42
CA ASN A 542 37.28 -13.01 -23.78
C ASN A 542 38.73 -13.25 -23.31
N GLY A 543 39.72 -12.75 -24.06
CA GLY A 543 41.13 -12.83 -23.67
C GLY A 543 41.43 -11.99 -22.42
N LEU A 544 40.94 -10.75 -22.40
CA LEU A 544 41.15 -9.79 -21.32
C LEU A 544 40.54 -10.25 -19.99
N LEU A 545 39.33 -10.82 -20.00
CA LEU A 545 38.68 -11.35 -18.79
C LEU A 545 39.45 -12.53 -18.19
N SER A 546 39.92 -13.45 -19.02
CA SER A 546 40.68 -14.62 -18.57
C SER A 546 42.02 -14.23 -17.95
N ALA A 547 42.67 -13.21 -18.50
CA ALA A 547 44.00 -12.76 -18.07
C ALA A 547 43.95 -11.81 -16.86
N ALA A 548 42.88 -11.03 -16.68
CA ALA A 548 42.73 -10.05 -15.60
C ALA A 548 42.81 -10.63 -14.17
N ARG A 549 42.72 -11.95 -14.02
CA ARG A 549 42.88 -12.63 -12.72
C ARG A 549 44.32 -12.96 -12.37
N THR A 550 45.23 -12.92 -13.34
CA THR A 550 46.63 -13.31 -13.18
C THR A 550 47.62 -12.24 -13.64
N ASP A 551 47.15 -11.25 -14.41
CA ASP A 551 47.94 -10.20 -15.01
C ASP A 551 47.45 -8.82 -14.53
N HIS A 552 48.38 -8.00 -14.02
CA HIS A 552 48.08 -6.68 -13.49
C HIS A 552 47.65 -5.69 -14.58
N ASP A 553 48.33 -5.68 -15.72
CA ASP A 553 48.03 -4.74 -16.80
C ASP A 553 46.63 -5.02 -17.38
N GLN A 554 46.26 -6.30 -17.48
CA GLN A 554 44.93 -6.71 -17.94
C GLN A 554 43.83 -6.37 -16.93
N ALA A 555 44.10 -6.52 -15.63
CA ALA A 555 43.16 -6.11 -14.59
C ALA A 555 42.95 -4.59 -14.55
N GLU A 556 44.02 -3.82 -14.75
CA GLU A 556 43.96 -2.37 -14.87
C GLU A 556 43.14 -1.95 -16.10
N ALA A 557 43.39 -2.54 -17.27
CA ALA A 557 42.64 -2.27 -18.49
C ALA A 557 41.15 -2.57 -18.33
N LEU A 558 40.81 -3.73 -17.72
CA LEU A 558 39.43 -4.10 -17.42
C LEU A 558 38.75 -3.09 -16.49
N ALA A 559 39.44 -2.71 -15.41
CA ALA A 559 38.92 -1.77 -14.42
C ALA A 559 38.67 -0.38 -15.01
N ARG A 560 39.58 0.09 -15.88
CA ARG A 560 39.42 1.36 -16.61
C ARG A 560 38.20 1.32 -17.53
N LEU A 561 38.03 0.26 -18.30
CA LEU A 561 36.90 0.11 -19.22
C LEU A 561 35.55 0.15 -18.50
N VAL A 562 35.39 -0.63 -17.42
CA VAL A 562 34.14 -0.66 -16.64
C VAL A 562 33.88 0.69 -15.95
N LEU A 563 34.95 1.35 -15.46
CA LEU A 563 34.85 2.68 -14.86
C LEU A 563 34.46 3.74 -15.90
N GLU A 564 34.99 3.68 -17.12
CA GLU A 564 34.64 4.60 -18.20
C GLU A 564 33.17 4.48 -18.60
N LEU A 565 32.63 3.26 -18.66
CA LEU A 565 31.20 3.03 -18.87
C LEU A 565 30.36 3.67 -17.78
N TRP A 566 30.73 3.46 -16.51
CA TRP A 566 30.05 4.12 -15.39
C TRP A 566 30.15 5.66 -15.46
N LEU A 567 31.30 6.21 -15.84
CA LEU A 567 31.47 7.66 -15.92
C LEU A 567 30.73 8.27 -17.12
N SER A 568 30.48 7.50 -18.18
CA SER A 568 29.69 7.97 -19.33
C SER A 568 28.25 8.33 -18.92
N THR A 569 27.67 7.61 -17.96
CA THR A 569 26.31 7.89 -17.45
C THR A 569 26.23 9.18 -16.63
N VAL A 570 27.36 9.74 -16.22
CA VAL A 570 27.44 11.03 -15.49
C VAL A 570 27.69 12.20 -16.44
N ARG A 571 28.28 11.94 -17.62
CA ARG A 571 28.70 12.99 -18.56
C ARG A 571 27.58 13.50 -19.46
N GLU A 572 26.46 12.80 -19.60
CA GLU A 572 25.35 13.19 -20.49
C GLU A 572 24.44 14.31 -19.95
N GLY A 573 24.81 14.98 -18.87
CA GLY A 573 24.04 16.06 -18.24
C GLY A 573 24.75 17.41 -18.25
N THR A 574 25.06 17.98 -19.41
CA THR A 574 25.30 19.43 -19.54
C THR A 574 25.15 19.88 -21.00
N PRO A 575 24.18 20.75 -21.34
CA PRO A 575 24.38 21.70 -22.43
C PRO A 575 25.47 22.72 -22.07
#